data_AF-A0A7V5FIM7-F1
#
_entry.id   AF-A0A7V5FIM7-F1
#
_cell.length_a   1.000
_cell.length_b   1.000
_cell.length_c   1.000
_cell.angle_alpha   90.00
_cell.angle_beta   90.00
_cell.angle_gamma   90.00
#
_symmetry.space_group_name_H-M   'P 1'
#
loop_
_entity.id
_entity.type
_entity.pdbx_description
1 polymer ?
#
loop_
_entity_poly.entity_id
_entity_poly.type
_entity_poly.pdbx_seq_one_letter_code
_entity_poly.pdbx_strand_id
1 'polypeptide(L)' 'MTESDHSIYQDKELKCIWMEAGFVTYKLCDRDYRCEECPFDAVMRQHAATKEGEKKSAAVSESR' A
#
# COMPACT_ATOMS: atom_id res chain seq x y z
N MET A 1 5.42 -42.84 9.45
CA MET A 1 5.41 -42.03 8.22
C MET A 1 5.56 -40.57 8.63
N THR A 2 6.69 -39.95 8.32
CA THR A 2 6.95 -38.53 8.56
C THR A 2 6.24 -37.70 7.49
N GLU A 3 4.99 -37.34 7.74
CA GLU A 3 4.27 -36.35 6.91
C GLU A 3 4.55 -34.96 7.50
N SER A 4 5.82 -34.58 7.43
CA SER A 4 6.35 -33.28 7.79
C SER A 4 6.69 -32.52 6.52
N ASP A 5 5.74 -32.29 5.62
CA ASP A 5 5.95 -31.35 4.51
C ASP A 5 4.62 -31.04 3.83
N HIS A 6 3.88 -30.03 4.30
CA HIS A 6 2.81 -29.35 3.55
C HIS A 6 2.31 -28.14 4.34
N SER A 7 3.22 -27.25 4.77
CA SER A 7 2.78 -25.93 5.25
C SER A 7 3.89 -24.89 5.17
N ILE A 8 4.53 -24.79 4.00
CA ILE A 8 5.53 -23.75 3.72
C ILE A 8 4.97 -22.68 2.75
N TYR A 9 3.73 -22.82 2.28
CA TYR A 9 3.23 -22.10 1.11
C TYR A 9 2.03 -21.15 1.32
N GLN A 10 1.69 -20.78 2.55
CA GLN A 10 0.61 -19.80 2.80
C GLN A 10 1.07 -18.35 2.96
N ASP A 11 2.36 -18.07 2.78
CA ASP A 11 2.89 -16.69 2.85
C ASP A 11 2.63 -15.85 1.58
N LYS A 12 2.19 -16.50 0.48
CA LYS A 12 1.96 -15.81 -0.79
C LYS A 12 0.70 -14.94 -0.80
N GLU A 13 -0.31 -15.29 -0.02
CA GLU A 13 -1.63 -14.63 -0.06
C GLU A 13 -1.74 -13.45 0.92
N LEU A 14 -0.67 -13.13 1.64
CA LEU A 14 -0.65 -12.00 2.56
C LEU A 14 0.07 -10.79 1.98
N LYS A 15 0.44 -10.74 0.70
CA LYS A 15 1.18 -9.59 0.15
C LYS A 15 0.23 -8.45 -0.21
N CYS A 16 0.54 -7.22 0.20
CA CYS A 16 -0.23 -6.04 -0.21
C CYS A 16 -0.09 -5.80 -1.72
N ILE A 17 -1.16 -5.32 -2.37
CA ILE A 17 -1.14 -5.00 -3.81
C ILE A 17 -0.04 -4.00 -4.18
N TRP A 18 0.25 -3.04 -3.29
CA TRP A 18 1.29 -2.04 -3.50
C TRP A 18 2.70 -2.62 -3.34
N MET A 19 2.85 -3.66 -2.52
CA MET A 19 4.10 -4.40 -2.39
C MET A 19 4.34 -5.27 -3.62
N GLU A 20 3.30 -5.97 -4.08
CA GLU A 20 3.37 -6.81 -5.27
C GLU A 20 3.65 -5.99 -6.54
N ALA A 21 3.07 -4.78 -6.63
CA ALA A 21 3.37 -3.83 -7.69
C ALA A 21 4.72 -3.10 -7.52
N GLY A 22 5.46 -3.33 -6.44
CA GLY A 22 6.79 -2.76 -6.21
C GLY A 22 6.81 -1.28 -5.77
N PHE A 23 5.67 -0.72 -5.37
CA PHE A 23 5.61 0.64 -4.82
C PHE A 23 6.13 0.72 -3.37
N VAL A 24 6.12 -0.39 -2.63
CA VAL A 24 6.70 -0.49 -1.30
C VAL A 24 7.57 -1.73 -1.17
N THR A 25 8.62 -1.62 -0.36
CA THR A 25 9.62 -2.69 -0.18
C THR A 25 9.07 -3.90 0.57
N TYR A 26 8.24 -3.67 1.60
CA TYR A 26 7.64 -4.76 2.38
C TYR A 26 6.34 -4.29 3.06
N LYS A 27 5.22 -4.92 2.72
CA LYS A 27 3.93 -4.70 3.39
C LYS A 27 3.02 -5.91 3.20
N LEU A 28 2.63 -6.55 4.30
CA LEU A 28 1.62 -7.61 4.30
C LEU A 28 0.20 -7.04 4.46
N CYS A 29 -0.77 -7.65 3.79
CA CYS A 29 -2.20 -7.39 3.91
C CYS A 29 -2.75 -8.14 5.11
N ASP A 30 -3.25 -7.38 6.08
CA ASP A 30 -3.91 -7.87 7.30
C ASP A 30 -5.45 -7.91 7.18
N ARG A 31 -5.99 -7.56 6.00
CA ARG A 31 -7.43 -7.33 5.79
C ARG A 31 -8.04 -8.09 4.61
N ASP A 32 -7.40 -9.17 4.14
CA ASP A 32 -7.89 -9.99 3.03
C ASP A 32 -8.13 -9.18 1.74
N TYR A 33 -7.17 -8.35 1.35
CA TYR A 33 -7.23 -7.50 0.15
C TYR A 33 -8.39 -6.50 0.10
N ARG A 34 -9.07 -6.21 1.23
CA ARG A 34 -10.06 -5.12 1.35
C ARG A 34 -9.41 -3.74 1.26
N CYS A 35 -8.97 -3.38 0.06
CA CYS A 35 -8.26 -2.13 -0.23
C CYS A 35 -9.19 -0.91 -0.11
N GLU A 36 -10.48 -1.08 -0.43
CA GLU A 36 -11.53 -0.06 -0.32
C GLU A 36 -11.68 0.53 1.09
N GLU A 37 -11.42 -0.26 2.14
CA GLU A 37 -11.44 0.19 3.54
C GLU A 37 -10.02 0.32 4.14
N CYS A 38 -8.99 0.17 3.31
CA CYS A 38 -7.61 0.17 3.75
C CYS A 38 -7.07 1.61 3.82
N PRO A 39 -6.71 2.12 5.01
CA PRO A 39 -6.18 3.48 5.13
C PRO A 39 -4.87 3.66 4.36
N PHE A 40 -4.09 2.58 4.23
CA PHE A 40 -2.86 2.58 3.44
C PHE A 40 -3.16 2.75 1.96
N ASP A 41 -4.16 2.05 1.43
CA ASP A 41 -4.58 2.19 0.02
C ASP A 41 -5.09 3.62 -0.28
N ALA A 42 -5.89 4.19 0.63
CA ALA A 42 -6.40 5.56 0.48
C ALA A 42 -5.25 6.58 0.34
N VAL A 43 -4.22 6.48 1.18
CA VAL A 43 -3.03 7.35 1.12
C VAL A 43 -2.19 7.08 -0.13
N MET A 44 -1.99 5.81 -0.49
CA MET A 44 -1.23 5.45 -1.70
C MET A 44 -1.89 5.96 -2.97
N ARG A 45 -3.23 5.89 -3.07
CA ARG A 45 -3.99 6.48 -4.18
C ARG A 45 -3.84 7.98 -4.25
N GLN A 46 -3.86 8.66 -3.10
CA GLN A 46 -3.61 10.10 -3.04
C GLN A 46 -2.20 10.43 -3.56
N HIS A 47 -1.16 9.72 -3.11
CA HIS A 47 0.20 9.92 -3.59
C HIS A 47 0.37 9.58 -5.08
N ALA A 48 -0.25 8.51 -5.57
CA ALA A 48 -0.21 8.13 -6.97
C ALA A 48 -0.88 9.19 -7.87
N ALA A 49 -1.98 9.79 -7.41
CA ALA A 49 -2.66 10.89 -8.10
C ALA A 49 -1.85 12.19 -8.11
N THR A 50 -0.92 12.38 -7.16
CA THR A 50 -0.11 13.61 -7.07
C THR A 50 1.07 13.70 -8.04
N LYS A 51 1.29 12.70 -8.91
CA LYS A 51 2.33 12.76 -9.96
C LYS A 51 2.06 13.82 -11.06
N GLU A 52 0.91 14.47 -11.02
CA GLU A 52 0.56 15.65 -11.83
C GLU A 52 0.34 16.87 -10.92
N GLY A 53 1.19 17.10 -9.90
CA GLY A 53 0.85 18.04 -8.84
C GLY A 53 2.01 18.69 -8.08
N GLU A 54 3.21 18.76 -8.64
CA GLU A 54 4.31 19.56 -8.06
C GLU A 54 4.09 21.07 -8.28
N LYS A 55 2.93 21.64 -7.94
CA LYS A 55 2.76 23.10 -7.74
C LYS A 55 1.62 23.36 -6.77
N LYS A 56 1.95 24.02 -5.65
CA LYS A 56 1.11 24.78 -4.69
C LYS A 56 1.16 24.24 -3.27
N SER A 57 2.27 24.52 -2.60
CA SER A 57 2.27 24.90 -1.18
C SER A 57 3.34 25.96 -0.94
N ALA A 58 3.27 27.03 -1.73
CA ALA A 58 3.79 28.35 -1.38
C ALA A 58 2.61 29.32 -1.46
N ALA A 59 1.74 29.25 -0.46
CA ALA A 59 0.73 30.26 -0.17
C ALA A 59 0.16 30.02 1.24
N VAL A 60 1.02 30.15 2.25
CA VAL A 60 0.56 30.74 3.52
C VAL A 60 0.72 32.25 3.30
N SER A 61 -0.38 32.94 2.96
CA SER A 61 -1.12 33.85 3.85
C SER A 61 -0.18 34.94 4.39
N GLU A 62 -0.31 36.22 4.06
CA GLU A 62 -1.50 37.03 4.31
C GLU A 62 -1.34 38.41 3.64
N SER A 63 -2.43 38.94 3.09
CA SER A 63 -2.50 40.29 2.55
C SER A 63 -2.79 41.29 3.67
N ARG A 64 -1.88 42.22 3.92
CA ARG A 64 -2.20 43.65 4.01
C ARG A 64 -0.97 44.53 4.01
#